data_AF-A0A7V1HT91-F1
#
_entry.id   AF-A0A7V1HT91-F1
#
_cell.length_a   1.000
_cell.length_b   1.000
_cell.length_c   1.000
_cell.angle_alpha   90.00
_cell.angle_beta   90.00
_cell.angle_gamma   90.00
#
_symmetry.space_group_name_H-M   'P 1'
#
loop_
_entity.id
_entity.type
_entity.pdbx_description
1 polymer ?
#
loop_
_entity_poly.entity_id
_entity_poly.type
_entity_poly.pdbx_seq_one_letter_code
_entity_poly.pdbx_strand_id
1 'polypeptide(L)'
;MLRILPEAIIPEDRGQQVMKSDELTYLRAVRVGFMGFAIQLVLALVLLIYSLFAIKGAIDYASFTIFLLALSGLLPWLGLIIVYHQQKLAAIEALEAERFAATAATSVFEDEDLRVAQKRLNTMYKFLFPTISLLMAAYLIGVGFWRWQGGRILLDIDNYHPTQQSGWGIALGAILGLAGYIFASFVAGMSNQKAWKNLRGGAGAIAGTALAAFALAVALGIDRLGNNDFGAARYMQVIIPVYMIILGVEIILNFLLNIYRPRTRGEVPRPAFDSQILALVAQPQSVAKSVGSALSYQFGFEVGETWFYQLLAKAVTSLVLLA
;
A
#
# COMPACT_ATOMS: atom_id res chain seq x y z
N MET A 1 20.02 -62.81 10.63
CA MET A 1 18.98 -62.01 11.31
C MET A 1 18.99 -60.60 10.68
N LEU A 2 18.39 -60.45 9.50
CA LEU A 2 18.29 -59.17 8.78
C LEU A 2 17.11 -58.39 9.35
N ARG A 3 17.38 -57.22 9.93
CA ARG A 3 16.36 -56.28 10.42
C ARG A 3 15.98 -55.36 9.27
N ILE A 4 14.86 -55.65 8.61
CA ILE A 4 14.24 -54.80 7.60
C ILE A 4 13.77 -53.52 8.31
N LEU A 5 14.28 -52.35 7.89
CA LEU A 5 13.77 -51.05 8.32
C LEU A 5 12.42 -50.79 7.65
N PRO A 6 11.39 -50.31 8.36
CA PRO A 6 10.10 -50.00 7.74
C PRO A 6 10.24 -48.76 6.85
N GLU A 7 9.71 -48.85 5.63
CA GLU A 7 9.47 -47.71 4.74
C GLU A 7 8.75 -46.59 5.51
N ALA A 8 9.33 -45.40 5.50
CA ALA A 8 8.68 -44.22 6.02
C ALA A 8 7.52 -43.84 5.10
N ILE A 9 6.33 -44.35 5.40
CA ILE A 9 5.06 -43.87 4.85
C ILE A 9 4.91 -42.42 5.31
N ILE A 10 5.21 -41.48 4.42
CA ILE A 10 4.83 -40.07 4.62
C ILE A 10 3.29 -40.05 4.61
N PRO A 11 2.61 -39.64 5.70
CA PRO A 11 1.16 -39.70 5.74
C PRO A 11 0.56 -38.67 4.77
N GLU A 12 -0.17 -39.17 3.78
CA GLU A 12 -0.88 -38.43 2.72
C GLU A 12 -1.75 -37.26 3.26
N ASP A 13 -2.26 -37.41 4.49
CA ASP A 13 -3.06 -36.41 5.21
C ASP A 13 -2.27 -35.10 5.50
N ARG A 14 -0.95 -35.20 5.76
CA ARG A 14 -0.13 -34.01 6.06
C ARG A 14 0.07 -33.14 4.83
N GLY A 15 0.15 -33.74 3.63
CA GLY A 15 0.18 -33.03 2.36
C GLY A 15 -1.14 -32.31 2.12
N GLN A 16 -2.27 -33.02 2.19
CA GLN A 16 -3.61 -32.46 1.94
C GLN A 16 -3.96 -31.27 2.87
N GLN A 17 -3.50 -31.28 4.12
CA GLN A 17 -3.73 -30.17 5.07
C GLN A 17 -2.90 -28.92 4.75
N VAL A 18 -1.62 -29.07 4.42
CA VAL A 18 -0.76 -27.94 3.97
C VAL A 18 -1.33 -27.35 2.66
N MET A 19 -1.86 -28.20 1.78
CA MET A 19 -2.43 -27.81 0.48
C MET A 19 -3.73 -27.00 0.58
N LYS A 20 -4.71 -27.44 1.40
CA LYS A 20 -5.91 -26.63 1.69
C LYS A 20 -5.54 -25.30 2.35
N SER A 21 -4.47 -25.28 3.15
CA SER A 21 -4.01 -24.06 3.80
C SER A 21 -3.48 -23.03 2.80
N ASP A 22 -2.82 -23.45 1.72
CA ASP A 22 -2.29 -22.55 0.68
C ASP A 22 -3.40 -21.93 -0.18
N GLU A 23 -4.39 -22.72 -0.62
CA GLU A 23 -5.54 -22.19 -1.37
C GLU A 23 -6.31 -21.15 -0.54
N LEU A 24 -6.61 -21.48 0.73
CA LEU A 24 -7.31 -20.59 1.66
C LEU A 24 -6.50 -19.31 1.94
N THR A 25 -5.16 -19.41 1.92
CA THR A 25 -4.25 -18.27 2.10
C THR A 25 -4.34 -17.28 0.94
N TYR A 26 -4.35 -17.74 -0.31
CA TYR A 26 -4.50 -16.86 -1.47
C TYR A 26 -5.93 -16.34 -1.62
N LEU A 27 -6.94 -17.14 -1.30
CA LEU A 27 -8.34 -16.70 -1.25
C LEU A 27 -8.54 -15.54 -0.27
N ARG A 28 -7.92 -15.61 0.91
CA ARG A 28 -7.94 -14.51 1.87
C ARG A 28 -7.31 -13.24 1.28
N ALA A 29 -6.18 -13.36 0.60
CA ALA A 29 -5.51 -12.22 -0.06
C ALA A 29 -6.39 -11.59 -1.15
N VAL A 30 -7.10 -12.39 -1.95
CA VAL A 30 -8.07 -11.88 -2.95
C VAL A 30 -9.19 -11.10 -2.29
N ARG A 31 -9.79 -11.62 -1.21
CA ARG A 31 -10.86 -10.93 -0.47
C ARG A 31 -10.38 -9.60 0.12
N VAL A 32 -9.20 -9.59 0.72
CA VAL A 32 -8.56 -8.37 1.21
C VAL A 32 -8.30 -7.39 0.06
N GLY A 33 -7.88 -7.90 -1.10
CA GLY A 33 -7.72 -7.12 -2.34
C GLY A 33 -9.00 -6.37 -2.72
N PHE A 34 -10.13 -7.08 -2.77
CA PHE A 34 -11.44 -6.46 -3.04
C PHE A 34 -11.86 -5.47 -1.96
N MET A 35 -11.63 -5.79 -0.69
CA MET A 35 -11.94 -4.88 0.41
C MET A 35 -11.11 -3.59 0.33
N GLY A 36 -9.81 -3.71 0.01
CA GLY A 36 -8.92 -2.57 -0.20
C GLY A 36 -9.34 -1.73 -1.40
N PHE A 37 -9.71 -2.35 -2.51
CA PHE A 37 -10.27 -1.65 -3.67
C PHE A 37 -11.55 -0.87 -3.31
N ALA A 38 -12.49 -1.53 -2.61
CA ALA A 38 -13.75 -0.91 -2.21
C ALA A 38 -13.53 0.26 -1.23
N ILE A 39 -12.66 0.10 -0.24
CA ILE A 39 -12.32 1.17 0.71
C ILE A 39 -11.65 2.34 -0.03
N GLN A 40 -10.69 2.07 -0.91
CA GLN A 40 -10.04 3.11 -1.70
C GLN A 40 -11.04 3.87 -2.58
N LEU A 41 -12.00 3.17 -3.18
CA LEU A 41 -13.07 3.78 -3.97
C LEU A 41 -13.99 4.65 -3.10
N VAL A 42 -14.38 4.18 -1.92
CA VAL A 42 -15.18 4.97 -0.97
C VAL A 42 -14.42 6.22 -0.52
N LEU A 43 -13.14 6.09 -0.15
CA LEU A 43 -12.27 7.24 0.19
C LEU A 43 -12.27 8.27 -0.95
N ALA A 44 -12.06 7.81 -2.19
CA ALA A 44 -12.07 8.67 -3.36
C ALA A 44 -13.43 9.36 -3.56
N LEU A 45 -14.53 8.64 -3.51
CA LEU A 45 -15.88 9.20 -3.71
C LEU A 45 -16.25 10.22 -2.64
N VAL A 46 -15.95 9.95 -1.36
CA VAL A 46 -16.23 10.91 -0.29
C VAL A 46 -15.40 12.18 -0.46
N LEU A 47 -14.12 12.07 -0.84
CA LEU A 47 -13.27 13.23 -1.12
C LEU A 47 -13.74 14.01 -2.35
N LEU A 48 -14.23 13.33 -3.39
CA LEU A 48 -14.82 13.96 -4.56
C LEU A 48 -16.06 14.76 -4.16
N ILE A 49 -17.00 14.13 -3.44
CA ILE A 49 -18.22 14.78 -2.94
C ILE A 49 -17.83 16.01 -2.10
N TYR A 50 -16.91 15.84 -1.15
CA TYR A 50 -16.45 16.96 -0.34
C TYR A 50 -15.86 18.09 -1.21
N SER A 51 -15.01 17.76 -2.19
CA SER A 51 -14.42 18.77 -3.08
C SER A 51 -15.44 19.58 -3.87
N LEU A 52 -16.58 18.99 -4.23
CA LEU A 52 -17.65 19.66 -4.98
C LEU A 52 -18.54 20.55 -4.12
N PHE A 53 -18.69 20.23 -2.83
CA PHE A 53 -19.60 20.95 -1.91
C PHE A 53 -18.88 21.86 -0.90
N ALA A 54 -17.56 21.75 -0.76
CA ALA A 54 -16.77 22.52 0.20
C ALA A 54 -16.79 24.04 -0.08
N ILE A 55 -16.85 24.44 -1.35
CA ILE A 55 -16.89 25.84 -1.78
C ILE A 55 -18.15 26.05 -2.63
N LYS A 56 -18.95 27.06 -2.31
CA LYS A 56 -20.18 27.35 -3.07
C LYS A 56 -19.81 27.84 -4.48
N GLY A 57 -20.16 27.06 -5.50
CA GLY A 57 -19.94 27.41 -6.91
C GLY A 57 -18.51 27.17 -7.42
N ALA A 58 -17.65 26.52 -6.63
CA ALA A 58 -16.29 26.16 -7.04
C ALA A 58 -15.85 24.82 -6.41
N ILE A 59 -14.80 24.22 -6.95
CA ILE A 59 -14.23 22.96 -6.44
C ILE A 59 -13.11 23.28 -5.45
N ASP A 60 -13.13 22.67 -4.27
CA ASP A 60 -11.99 22.77 -3.35
C ASP A 60 -10.75 22.07 -3.92
N TYR A 61 -9.72 22.87 -4.17
CA TYR A 61 -8.54 22.44 -4.90
C TYR A 61 -7.73 21.40 -4.13
N ALA A 62 -7.58 21.57 -2.82
CA ALA A 62 -6.80 20.64 -2.00
C ALA A 62 -7.47 19.26 -1.98
N SER A 63 -8.76 19.20 -1.61
CA SER A 63 -9.51 17.95 -1.52
C SER A 63 -9.67 17.24 -2.86
N PHE A 64 -9.87 17.98 -3.94
CA PHE A 64 -9.91 17.39 -5.29
C PHE A 64 -8.57 16.75 -5.67
N THR A 65 -7.45 17.33 -5.24
CA THR A 65 -6.13 16.71 -5.45
C THR A 65 -5.99 15.40 -4.66
N ILE A 66 -6.49 15.34 -3.41
CA ILE A 66 -6.49 14.10 -2.62
C ILE A 66 -7.39 13.05 -3.27
N PHE A 67 -8.53 13.44 -3.85
CA PHE A 67 -9.36 12.55 -4.65
C PHE A 67 -8.57 11.93 -5.82
N LEU A 68 -7.82 12.73 -6.58
CA LEU A 68 -6.99 12.22 -7.68
C LEU A 68 -5.87 11.30 -7.18
N LEU A 69 -5.23 11.64 -6.06
CA LEU A 69 -4.31 10.73 -5.37
C LEU A 69 -5.01 9.41 -5.01
N ALA A 70 -6.25 9.46 -4.50
CA ALA A 70 -7.01 8.26 -4.16
C ALA A 70 -7.37 7.41 -5.36
N LEU A 71 -7.69 8.03 -6.49
CA LEU A 71 -7.95 7.33 -7.74
C LEU A 71 -6.73 6.53 -8.21
N SER A 72 -5.51 7.07 -8.04
CA SER A 72 -4.27 6.35 -8.38
C SER A 72 -4.12 5.02 -7.63
N GLY A 73 -4.64 4.95 -6.40
CA GLY A 73 -4.56 3.76 -5.55
C GLY A 73 -5.46 2.61 -6.02
N LEU A 74 -6.42 2.84 -6.93
CA LEU A 74 -7.24 1.76 -7.50
C LEU A 74 -6.42 0.82 -8.40
N LEU A 75 -5.42 1.36 -9.11
CA LEU A 75 -4.56 0.59 -10.01
C LEU A 75 -3.77 -0.53 -9.30
N PRO A 76 -3.04 -0.27 -8.19
CA PRO A 76 -2.35 -1.34 -7.48
C PRO A 76 -3.32 -2.38 -6.89
N TRP A 77 -4.50 -1.97 -6.41
CA TRP A 77 -5.50 -2.92 -5.92
C TRP A 77 -6.01 -3.86 -7.02
N LEU A 78 -6.31 -3.34 -8.22
CA LEU A 78 -6.68 -4.17 -9.37
C LEU A 78 -5.56 -5.15 -9.72
N GLY A 79 -4.31 -4.67 -9.80
CA GLY A 79 -3.15 -5.52 -10.06
C GLY A 79 -3.01 -6.66 -9.05
N LEU A 80 -3.19 -6.35 -7.77
CA LEU A 80 -3.09 -7.31 -6.69
C LEU A 80 -4.23 -8.35 -6.74
N ILE A 81 -5.47 -7.93 -6.98
CA ILE A 81 -6.60 -8.86 -7.12
C ILE A 81 -6.32 -9.87 -8.23
N ILE A 82 -5.89 -9.40 -9.40
CA ILE A 82 -5.63 -10.28 -10.56
C ILE A 82 -4.46 -11.22 -10.27
N VAL A 83 -3.36 -10.73 -9.67
CA VAL A 83 -2.20 -11.58 -9.35
C VAL A 83 -2.52 -12.61 -8.27
N TYR A 84 -3.21 -12.23 -7.19
CA TYR A 84 -3.59 -13.17 -6.14
C TYR A 84 -4.60 -14.21 -6.61
N HIS A 85 -5.50 -13.83 -7.53
CA HIS A 85 -6.39 -14.79 -8.17
C HIS A 85 -5.60 -15.82 -9.00
N GLN A 86 -4.58 -15.39 -9.73
CA GLN A 86 -3.73 -16.28 -10.52
C GLN A 86 -2.80 -17.14 -9.66
N GLN A 87 -2.34 -16.63 -8.50
CA GLN A 87 -1.63 -17.44 -7.51
C GLN A 87 -2.51 -18.55 -6.93
N LYS A 88 -3.79 -18.27 -6.68
CA LYS A 88 -4.76 -19.30 -6.28
C LYS A 88 -4.88 -20.39 -7.34
N LEU A 89 -5.04 -20.02 -8.61
CA LEU A 89 -5.16 -20.98 -9.71
C LEU A 89 -3.86 -21.79 -9.90
N ALA A 90 -2.70 -21.13 -9.84
CA ALA A 90 -1.41 -21.81 -9.92
C ALA A 90 -1.17 -22.76 -8.74
N ALA A 91 -1.68 -22.43 -7.55
CA ALA A 91 -1.65 -23.35 -6.42
C ALA A 91 -2.48 -24.60 -6.72
N ILE A 92 -3.70 -24.46 -7.24
CA ILE A 92 -4.57 -25.60 -7.61
C ILE A 92 -3.92 -26.49 -8.67
N GLU A 93 -3.36 -25.92 -9.74
CA GLU A 93 -2.69 -26.70 -10.80
C GLU A 93 -1.49 -27.49 -10.26
N ALA A 94 -0.72 -26.91 -9.33
CA ALA A 94 0.37 -27.64 -8.68
C ALA A 94 -0.15 -28.86 -7.90
N LEU A 95 -1.33 -28.77 -7.28
CA LEU A 95 -1.97 -29.90 -6.60
C LEU A 95 -2.36 -31.01 -7.58
N GLU A 96 -2.91 -30.63 -8.73
CA GLU A 96 -3.33 -31.59 -9.76
C GLU A 96 -2.10 -32.33 -10.31
N ALA A 97 -1.04 -31.60 -10.65
CA ALA A 97 0.22 -32.19 -11.12
C ALA A 97 0.82 -33.20 -10.12
N GLU A 98 0.84 -32.87 -8.82
CA GLU A 98 1.34 -33.79 -7.78
C GLU A 98 0.47 -35.05 -7.63
N ARG A 99 -0.86 -34.94 -7.73
CA ARG A 99 -1.77 -36.09 -7.68
C ARG A 99 -1.62 -37.00 -8.88
N PHE A 100 -1.43 -36.43 -10.07
CA PHE A 100 -1.15 -37.22 -11.27
C PHE A 100 0.21 -37.93 -11.15
N ALA A 101 1.24 -37.26 -10.62
CA ALA A 101 2.55 -37.87 -10.39
C ALA A 101 2.49 -39.01 -9.35
N ALA A 102 1.68 -38.88 -8.29
CA ALA A 102 1.50 -39.94 -7.28
C ALA A 102 0.72 -41.16 -7.80
N THR A 103 -0.14 -40.97 -8.80
CA THR A 103 -1.00 -42.03 -9.36
C THR A 103 -0.39 -42.70 -10.61
N ALA A 104 0.56 -42.04 -11.28
CA ALA A 104 1.07 -42.48 -12.56
C ALA A 104 2.35 -43.33 -12.45
N ALA A 105 2.18 -44.65 -12.55
CA ALA A 105 3.25 -45.56 -12.97
C ALA A 105 3.57 -45.45 -14.49
N THR A 106 2.76 -44.70 -15.28
CA THR A 106 2.81 -44.77 -16.75
C THR A 106 2.24 -43.55 -17.49
N SER A 107 2.52 -42.30 -17.10
CA SER A 107 2.04 -41.14 -17.90
C SER A 107 3.16 -40.33 -18.55
N VAL A 108 3.14 -40.37 -19.88
CA VAL A 108 3.99 -39.64 -20.83
C VAL A 108 3.40 -38.24 -21.08
N PHE A 109 2.98 -37.54 -20.02
CA PHE A 109 2.60 -36.13 -20.13
C PHE A 109 3.80 -35.30 -19.69
N GLU A 110 4.34 -34.48 -20.60
CA GLU A 110 5.41 -33.56 -20.28
C GLU A 110 4.94 -32.59 -19.18
N ASP A 111 5.73 -32.48 -18.11
CA ASP A 111 5.51 -31.56 -16.97
C ASP A 111 5.19 -30.10 -17.39
N GLU A 112 5.54 -29.73 -18.62
CA GLU A 112 5.30 -28.40 -19.18
C GLU A 112 3.84 -28.09 -19.53
N ASP A 113 3.02 -29.08 -19.86
CA ASP A 113 1.61 -28.89 -20.22
C ASP A 113 0.69 -28.79 -19.00
N LEU A 114 1.13 -29.27 -17.84
CA LEU A 114 0.36 -29.26 -16.59
C LEU A 114 0.45 -27.94 -15.80
N ARG A 115 1.34 -27.01 -16.18
CA ARG A 115 1.65 -25.78 -15.39
C ARG A 115 1.32 -24.48 -16.13
N VAL A 116 0.15 -24.42 -16.76
CA VAL A 116 -0.29 -23.29 -17.60
C VAL A 116 -0.52 -22.01 -16.78
N ALA A 117 -1.23 -22.06 -15.65
CA ALA A 117 -1.42 -20.91 -14.75
C ALA A 117 -0.10 -20.44 -14.14
N GLN A 118 0.87 -21.32 -13.88
CA GLN A 118 2.19 -20.91 -13.41
C GLN A 118 2.97 -20.12 -14.47
N LYS A 119 2.90 -20.54 -15.75
CA LYS A 119 3.45 -19.79 -16.90
C LYS A 119 2.76 -18.42 -17.06
N ARG A 120 1.42 -18.38 -16.95
CA ARG A 120 0.64 -17.13 -16.98
C ARG A 120 1.02 -16.17 -15.85
N LEU A 121 1.14 -16.69 -14.62
CA LEU A 121 1.54 -15.94 -13.45
C LEU A 121 2.94 -15.31 -13.62
N ASN A 122 3.91 -16.07 -14.11
CA ASN A 122 5.25 -15.54 -14.41
C ASN A 122 5.22 -14.43 -15.47
N THR A 123 4.39 -14.60 -16.50
CA THR A 123 4.18 -13.58 -17.54
C THR A 123 3.58 -12.30 -16.93
N MET A 124 2.62 -12.43 -16.03
CA MET A 124 2.02 -11.29 -15.33
C MET A 124 3.02 -10.60 -14.41
N TYR A 125 3.85 -11.34 -13.66
CA TYR A 125 4.92 -10.70 -12.90
C TYR A 125 5.90 -9.93 -13.79
N LYS A 126 6.19 -10.45 -14.99
CA LYS A 126 7.10 -9.81 -15.94
C LYS A 126 6.51 -8.58 -16.63
N PHE A 127 5.21 -8.55 -16.91
CA PHE A 127 4.57 -7.48 -17.67
C PHE A 127 3.61 -6.63 -16.85
N LEU A 128 2.69 -7.25 -16.10
CA LEU A 128 1.64 -6.53 -15.37
C LEU A 128 2.21 -5.60 -14.30
N PHE A 129 3.11 -6.10 -13.45
CA PHE A 129 3.68 -5.29 -12.36
C PHE A 129 4.50 -4.10 -12.84
N PRO A 130 5.45 -4.25 -13.78
CA PRO A 130 6.11 -3.12 -14.43
C PRO A 130 5.14 -2.11 -15.05
N THR A 131 4.12 -2.60 -15.76
CA THR A 131 3.16 -1.74 -16.45
C THR A 131 2.34 -0.94 -15.44
N ILE A 132 1.80 -1.59 -14.40
CA ILE A 132 1.05 -0.90 -13.34
C ILE A 132 1.93 0.14 -12.63
N SER A 133 3.18 -0.21 -12.32
CA SER A 133 4.11 0.73 -11.68
C SER A 133 4.41 1.94 -12.56
N LEU A 134 4.67 1.74 -13.85
CA LEU A 134 4.92 2.85 -14.78
C LEU A 134 3.68 3.71 -15.00
N LEU A 135 2.50 3.10 -15.14
CA LEU A 135 1.23 3.83 -15.25
C LEU A 135 0.95 4.64 -13.99
N MET A 136 1.14 4.06 -12.80
CA MET A 136 0.94 4.75 -11.53
C MET A 136 1.94 5.89 -11.35
N ALA A 137 3.21 5.69 -11.69
CA ALA A 137 4.23 6.74 -11.64
C ALA A 137 3.93 7.88 -12.62
N ALA A 138 3.61 7.55 -13.86
CA ALA A 138 3.25 8.54 -14.89
C ALA A 138 2.00 9.32 -14.48
N TYR A 139 0.99 8.63 -13.92
CA TYR A 139 -0.21 9.28 -13.38
C TYR A 139 0.13 10.24 -12.24
N LEU A 140 0.86 9.77 -11.22
CA LEU A 140 1.21 10.58 -10.05
C LEU A 140 2.06 11.80 -10.40
N ILE A 141 3.07 11.64 -11.27
CA ILE A 141 3.91 12.75 -11.72
C ILE A 141 3.14 13.69 -12.64
N GLY A 142 2.42 13.16 -13.63
CA GLY A 142 1.69 13.96 -14.62
C GLY A 142 0.55 14.76 -13.98
N VAL A 143 -0.29 14.09 -13.20
CA VAL A 143 -1.38 14.75 -12.46
C VAL A 143 -0.82 15.63 -11.35
N GLY A 144 0.19 15.16 -10.60
CA GLY A 144 0.85 15.96 -9.58
C GLY A 144 1.44 17.26 -10.14
N PHE A 145 2.12 17.21 -11.30
CA PHE A 145 2.65 18.39 -11.96
C PHE A 145 1.52 19.30 -12.46
N TRP A 146 0.50 18.77 -13.13
CA TRP A 146 -0.66 19.56 -13.58
C TRP A 146 -1.36 20.27 -12.41
N ARG A 147 -1.58 19.56 -11.30
CA ARG A 147 -2.17 20.11 -10.08
C ARG A 147 -1.24 21.10 -9.39
N TRP A 148 0.07 20.90 -9.44
CA TRP A 148 1.04 21.87 -8.91
C TRP A 148 1.00 23.19 -9.68
N GLN A 149 0.92 23.14 -11.02
CA GLN A 149 0.81 24.35 -11.86
C GLN A 149 -0.37 25.23 -11.45
N GLY A 150 -1.56 24.64 -11.30
CA GLY A 150 -2.75 25.38 -10.86
C GLY A 150 -2.72 25.78 -9.39
N GLY A 151 -2.14 24.96 -8.51
CA GLY A 151 -2.08 25.21 -7.08
C GLY A 151 -1.22 26.42 -6.72
N ARG A 152 -0.16 26.68 -7.50
CA ARG A 152 0.71 27.85 -7.29
C ARG A 152 0.00 29.18 -7.49
N ILE A 153 -0.96 29.25 -8.42
CA ILE A 153 -1.75 30.46 -8.68
C ILE A 153 -2.69 30.76 -7.50
N LEU A 154 -3.17 29.71 -6.84
CA LEU A 154 -4.11 29.78 -5.72
C LEU A 154 -3.42 30.01 -4.36
N LEU A 155 -2.07 30.03 -4.32
CA LEU A 155 -1.30 30.44 -3.14
C LEU A 155 -1.40 31.94 -2.87
N ASP A 156 -1.61 32.76 -3.90
CA ASP A 156 -1.80 34.19 -3.73
C ASP A 156 -3.10 34.45 -2.98
N ILE A 157 -3.06 35.31 -1.96
CA ILE A 157 -4.20 35.52 -1.05
C ILE A 157 -5.44 36.02 -1.79
N ASP A 158 -5.24 36.78 -2.86
CA ASP A 158 -6.31 37.36 -3.68
C ASP A 158 -7.05 36.30 -4.52
N ASN A 159 -6.36 35.19 -4.84
CA ASN A 159 -6.91 34.07 -5.61
C ASN A 159 -7.37 32.90 -4.73
N TYR A 160 -7.07 32.97 -3.42
CA TYR A 160 -7.40 31.91 -2.50
C TYR A 160 -8.87 32.00 -2.07
N HIS A 161 -9.61 30.91 -2.31
CA HIS A 161 -10.99 30.78 -1.84
C HIS A 161 -11.03 29.87 -0.60
N PRO A 162 -11.20 30.44 0.61
CA PRO A 162 -11.31 29.63 1.82
C PRO A 162 -12.56 28.75 1.78
N THR A 163 -12.43 27.53 2.28
CA THR A 163 -13.57 26.60 2.39
C THR A 163 -14.62 27.13 3.36
N GLN A 164 -15.88 27.14 2.92
CA GLN A 164 -17.01 27.55 3.76
C GLN A 164 -17.40 26.44 4.75
N GLN A 165 -17.07 25.19 4.40
CA GLN A 165 -17.39 24.00 5.18
C GLN A 165 -16.13 23.41 5.84
N SER A 166 -15.34 24.26 6.52
CA SER A 166 -14.13 23.83 7.23
C SER A 166 -14.42 22.76 8.29
N GLY A 167 -15.54 22.88 9.02
CA GLY A 167 -15.95 21.89 10.03
C GLY A 167 -16.15 20.47 9.46
N TRP A 168 -16.84 20.36 8.32
CA TRP A 168 -17.01 19.08 7.62
C TRP A 168 -15.69 18.55 7.05
N GLY A 169 -14.83 19.43 6.55
CA GLY A 169 -13.50 19.05 6.05
C GLY A 169 -12.60 18.46 7.14
N ILE A 170 -12.61 19.06 8.33
CA ILE A 170 -11.88 18.54 9.49
C ILE A 170 -12.42 17.16 9.88
N ALA A 171 -13.75 17.03 10.04
CA ALA A 171 -14.37 15.78 10.46
C ALA A 171 -14.13 14.65 9.44
N LEU A 172 -14.39 14.91 8.15
CA LEU A 172 -14.19 13.92 7.09
C LEU A 172 -12.72 13.58 6.93
N GLY A 173 -11.80 14.55 6.86
CA GLY A 173 -10.38 14.27 6.72
C GLY A 173 -9.81 13.47 7.91
N ALA A 174 -10.27 13.75 9.13
CA ALA A 174 -9.89 12.98 10.32
C ALA A 174 -10.43 11.54 10.28
N ILE A 175 -11.72 11.36 9.97
CA ILE A 175 -12.35 10.03 9.90
C ILE A 175 -11.74 9.20 8.77
N LEU A 176 -11.62 9.75 7.56
CA LEU A 176 -11.05 9.07 6.40
C LEU A 176 -9.57 8.77 6.60
N GLY A 177 -8.83 9.71 7.19
CA GLY A 177 -7.43 9.52 7.56
C GLY A 177 -7.25 8.38 8.58
N LEU A 178 -8.03 8.37 9.66
CA LEU A 178 -7.95 7.33 10.68
C LEU A 178 -8.40 5.96 10.14
N ALA A 179 -9.55 5.88 9.47
CA ALA A 179 -10.08 4.63 8.94
C ALA A 179 -9.16 4.04 7.87
N GLY A 180 -8.65 4.89 6.96
CA GLY A 180 -7.68 4.49 5.95
C GLY A 180 -6.37 4.01 6.59
N TYR A 181 -5.85 4.72 7.59
CA TYR A 181 -4.64 4.33 8.30
C TYR A 181 -4.79 2.98 9.03
N ILE A 182 -5.91 2.75 9.72
CA ILE A 182 -6.18 1.48 10.42
C ILE A 182 -6.18 0.32 9.42
N PHE A 183 -6.90 0.48 8.30
CA PHE A 183 -6.95 -0.56 7.28
C PHE A 183 -5.59 -0.77 6.60
N ALA A 184 -4.87 0.31 6.29
CA ALA A 184 -3.51 0.21 5.75
C ALA A 184 -2.58 -0.53 6.72
N SER A 185 -2.65 -0.23 8.01
CA SER A 185 -1.87 -0.90 9.07
C SER A 185 -2.19 -2.40 9.16
N PHE A 186 -3.47 -2.76 9.08
CA PHE A 186 -3.91 -4.16 9.05
C PHE A 186 -3.34 -4.91 7.83
N VAL A 187 -3.46 -4.34 6.63
CA VAL A 187 -2.94 -4.94 5.39
C VAL A 187 -1.41 -5.02 5.41
N ALA A 188 -0.76 -3.99 5.92
CA ALA A 188 0.68 -3.95 6.05
C ALA A 188 1.17 -5.03 7.04
N GLY A 189 0.48 -5.23 8.17
CA GLY A 189 0.72 -6.34 9.08
C GLY A 189 0.59 -7.72 8.42
N MET A 190 -0.41 -7.91 7.55
CA MET A 190 -0.54 -9.14 6.75
C MET A 190 0.64 -9.33 5.79
N SER A 191 1.18 -8.25 5.21
CA SER A 191 2.29 -8.33 4.25
C SER A 191 3.62 -8.84 4.84
N ASN A 192 3.71 -9.02 6.16
CA ASN A 192 4.86 -9.66 6.81
C ASN A 192 4.96 -11.15 6.45
N GLN A 193 3.86 -11.80 6.08
CA GLN A 193 3.88 -13.18 5.58
C GLN A 193 4.35 -13.22 4.12
N LYS A 194 5.25 -14.15 3.79
CA LYS A 194 5.82 -14.26 2.43
C LYS A 194 4.75 -14.37 1.33
N ALA A 195 3.66 -15.10 1.59
CA ALA A 195 2.54 -15.25 0.66
C ALA A 195 1.80 -13.92 0.39
N TRP A 196 1.75 -13.02 1.36
CA TRP A 196 0.97 -11.77 1.31
C TRP A 196 1.82 -10.53 1.09
N LYS A 197 3.12 -10.70 0.83
CA LYS A 197 4.09 -9.61 0.72
C LYS A 197 3.71 -8.52 -0.28
N ASN A 198 3.07 -8.89 -1.40
CA ASN A 198 2.69 -7.94 -2.44
C ASN A 198 1.53 -7.01 -2.01
N LEU A 199 0.72 -7.40 -1.00
CA LEU A 199 -0.32 -6.53 -0.44
C LEU A 199 0.24 -5.22 0.13
N ARG A 200 1.55 -5.16 0.43
CA ARG A 200 2.23 -3.96 0.92
C ARG A 200 2.06 -2.75 0.00
N GLY A 201 2.08 -2.96 -1.32
CA GLY A 201 1.86 -1.88 -2.27
C GLY A 201 0.44 -1.30 -2.23
N GLY A 202 -0.58 -2.15 -1.99
CA GLY A 202 -1.96 -1.71 -1.79
C GLY A 202 -2.17 -1.00 -0.45
N ALA A 203 -1.53 -1.50 0.62
CA ALA A 203 -1.49 -0.83 1.92
C ALA A 203 -0.86 0.56 1.82
N GLY A 204 0.24 0.69 1.07
CA GLY A 204 0.90 1.97 0.83
C GLY A 204 -0.02 2.98 0.15
N ALA A 205 -0.77 2.57 -0.88
CA ALA A 205 -1.71 3.45 -1.58
C ALA A 205 -2.79 4.02 -0.65
N ILE A 206 -3.42 3.19 0.19
CA ILE A 206 -4.41 3.64 1.18
C ILE A 206 -3.75 4.53 2.24
N ALA A 207 -2.58 4.15 2.76
CA ALA A 207 -1.84 4.95 3.73
C ALA A 207 -1.50 6.34 3.17
N GLY A 208 -1.12 6.41 1.90
CA GLY A 208 -0.78 7.67 1.25
C GLY A 208 -1.96 8.62 1.14
N THR A 209 -3.14 8.11 0.79
CA THR A 209 -4.40 8.88 0.82
C THR A 209 -4.82 9.27 2.22
N ALA A 210 -4.73 8.35 3.17
CA ALA A 210 -5.10 8.56 4.56
C ALA A 210 -4.27 9.68 5.19
N LEU A 211 -2.95 9.66 4.95
CA LEU A 211 -2.04 10.69 5.41
C LEU A 211 -2.39 12.06 4.81
N ALA A 212 -2.66 12.14 3.51
CA ALA A 212 -3.03 13.39 2.86
C ALA A 212 -4.37 13.94 3.38
N ALA A 213 -5.37 13.08 3.58
CA ALA A 213 -6.67 13.45 4.14
C ALA A 213 -6.54 13.94 5.60
N PHE A 214 -5.73 13.25 6.40
CA PHE A 214 -5.44 13.65 7.77
C PHE A 214 -4.69 14.99 7.83
N ALA A 215 -3.67 15.16 6.98
CA ALA A 215 -2.92 16.42 6.89
C ALA A 215 -3.82 17.60 6.50
N LEU A 216 -4.78 17.39 5.60
CA LEU A 216 -5.76 18.43 5.26
C LEU A 216 -6.68 18.75 6.44
N ALA A 217 -7.15 17.75 7.19
CA ALA A 217 -7.93 18.00 8.40
C ALA A 217 -7.17 18.81 9.45
N VAL A 218 -5.88 18.50 9.66
CA VAL A 218 -5.01 19.27 10.56
C VAL A 218 -4.83 20.69 10.05
N ALA A 219 -4.57 20.90 8.76
CA ALA A 219 -4.42 22.22 8.17
C ALA A 219 -5.69 23.08 8.34
N LEU A 220 -6.86 22.50 8.08
CA LEU A 220 -8.16 23.16 8.30
C LEU A 220 -8.44 23.44 9.78
N GLY A 221 -7.98 22.56 10.68
CA GLY A 221 -8.07 22.75 12.13
C GLY A 221 -7.21 23.91 12.62
N ILE A 222 -5.97 24.00 12.14
CA ILE A 222 -5.04 25.11 12.44
C ILE A 222 -5.65 26.44 11.98
N ASP A 223 -6.14 26.51 10.74
CA ASP A 223 -6.74 27.74 10.22
C ASP A 223 -8.01 28.13 10.99
N ARG A 224 -8.82 27.15 11.42
CA ARG A 224 -10.01 27.42 12.22
C ARG A 224 -9.69 27.93 13.63
N LEU A 225 -8.63 27.43 14.25
CA LEU A 225 -8.19 27.85 15.59
C LEU A 225 -7.45 29.19 15.56
N GLY A 226 -6.62 29.41 14.54
CA GLY A 226 -5.82 30.62 14.36
C GLY A 226 -6.52 31.73 13.58
N ASN A 227 -7.85 31.73 13.48
CA ASN A 227 -8.63 32.73 12.73
C ASN A 227 -8.15 33.00 11.28
N ASN A 228 -7.63 31.98 10.60
CA ASN A 228 -7.02 32.01 9.26
C ASN A 228 -5.69 32.78 9.13
N ASP A 229 -5.03 33.15 10.23
CA ASP A 229 -3.75 33.90 10.16
C ASP A 229 -2.60 33.09 9.54
N PHE A 230 -2.59 31.77 9.73
CA PHE A 230 -1.53 30.89 9.22
C PHE A 230 -1.71 30.48 7.76
N GLY A 231 -2.95 30.38 7.27
CA GLY A 231 -3.27 29.92 5.92
C GLY A 231 -2.73 28.51 5.61
N ALA A 232 -2.71 27.61 6.59
CA ALA A 232 -2.21 26.24 6.45
C ALA A 232 -2.94 25.48 5.33
N ALA A 233 -4.26 25.61 5.21
CA ALA A 233 -5.06 24.96 4.18
C ALA A 233 -4.78 25.53 2.78
N ARG A 234 -4.34 26.79 2.68
CA ARG A 234 -3.88 27.40 1.42
C ARG A 234 -2.63 26.68 0.91
N TYR A 235 -1.64 26.43 1.78
CA TYR A 235 -0.42 25.73 1.38
C TYR A 235 -0.67 24.28 0.93
N MET A 236 -1.72 23.62 1.42
CA MET A 236 -2.08 22.26 1.01
C MET A 236 -2.35 22.12 -0.50
N GLN A 237 -2.73 23.21 -1.17
CA GLN A 237 -2.94 23.24 -2.62
C GLN A 237 -1.67 22.96 -3.43
N VAL A 238 -0.49 23.16 -2.84
CA VAL A 238 0.82 22.90 -3.44
C VAL A 238 1.54 21.72 -2.77
N ILE A 239 1.40 21.55 -1.45
CA ILE A 239 2.02 20.44 -0.72
C ILE A 239 1.51 19.09 -1.23
N ILE A 240 0.19 18.91 -1.42
CA ILE A 240 -0.38 17.62 -1.86
C ILE A 240 0.10 17.25 -3.29
N PRO A 241 0.06 18.15 -4.30
CA PRO A 241 0.63 17.84 -5.60
C PRO A 241 2.14 17.52 -5.57
N VAL A 242 2.93 18.25 -4.79
CA VAL A 242 4.37 17.96 -4.62
C VAL A 242 4.56 16.57 -4.02
N TYR A 243 3.76 16.21 -3.01
CA TYR A 243 3.75 14.88 -2.43
C TYR A 243 3.42 13.79 -3.48
N MET A 244 2.45 14.01 -4.36
CA MET A 244 2.17 13.08 -5.47
C MET A 244 3.39 12.88 -6.39
N ILE A 245 4.08 13.98 -6.75
CA ILE A 245 5.29 13.92 -7.59
C ILE A 245 6.38 13.12 -6.89
N ILE A 246 6.62 13.36 -5.59
CA ILE A 246 7.62 12.62 -4.79
C ILE A 246 7.32 11.12 -4.81
N LEU A 247 6.07 10.73 -4.56
CA LEU A 247 5.66 9.32 -4.62
C LEU A 247 5.87 8.72 -6.02
N GLY A 248 5.52 9.45 -7.07
CA GLY A 248 5.73 8.99 -8.44
C GLY A 248 7.21 8.81 -8.79
N VAL A 249 8.07 9.74 -8.36
CA VAL A 249 9.53 9.63 -8.52
C VAL A 249 10.07 8.43 -7.74
N GLU A 250 9.61 8.19 -6.52
CA GLU A 250 9.99 7.03 -5.73
C GLU A 250 9.64 5.71 -6.45
N ILE A 251 8.46 5.62 -7.07
CA ILE A 251 8.06 4.43 -7.85
C ILE A 251 8.99 4.23 -9.05
N ILE A 252 9.41 5.30 -9.74
CA ILE A 252 10.40 5.21 -10.83
C ILE A 252 11.74 4.71 -10.29
N LEU A 253 12.22 5.25 -9.18
CA LEU A 253 13.46 4.82 -8.56
C LEU A 253 13.40 3.34 -8.14
N ASN A 254 12.30 2.91 -7.52
CA ASN A 254 12.07 1.51 -7.17
C ASN A 254 12.02 0.61 -8.42
N PHE A 255 11.41 1.08 -9.50
CA PHE A 255 11.37 0.37 -10.78
C PHE A 255 12.78 0.20 -11.36
N LEU A 256 13.57 1.27 -11.40
CA LEU A 256 14.97 1.23 -11.85
C LEU A 256 15.80 0.29 -10.98
N LEU A 257 15.70 0.41 -9.66
CA LEU A 257 16.40 -0.47 -8.71
C LEU A 257 15.99 -1.95 -8.90
N ASN A 258 14.72 -2.22 -9.21
CA ASN A 258 14.24 -3.58 -9.49
C ASN A 258 14.78 -4.17 -10.80
N ILE A 259 15.16 -3.33 -11.78
CA ILE A 259 15.85 -3.79 -13.00
C ILE A 259 17.27 -4.25 -12.66
N TYR A 260 17.96 -3.51 -11.78
CA TYR A 260 19.35 -3.83 -11.40
C TYR A 260 19.46 -4.87 -10.27
N ARG A 261 18.38 -5.16 -9.54
CA ARG A 261 18.41 -6.12 -8.42
C ARG A 261 18.57 -7.56 -8.94
N PRO A 262 19.61 -8.30 -8.50
CA PRO A 262 19.79 -9.71 -8.84
C PRO A 262 18.58 -10.54 -8.39
N ARG A 263 18.04 -11.36 -9.29
CA ARG A 263 16.86 -12.19 -9.02
C ARG A 263 17.27 -13.58 -8.54
N THR A 264 16.94 -13.90 -7.30
CA THR A 264 17.09 -15.25 -6.74
C THR A 264 15.92 -16.13 -7.21
N ARG A 265 16.20 -17.38 -7.63
CA ARG A 265 15.14 -18.33 -8.02
C ARG A 265 14.19 -18.57 -6.85
N GLY A 266 12.88 -18.41 -7.08
CA GLY A 266 11.83 -18.64 -6.08
C GLY A 266 11.46 -17.45 -5.19
N GLU A 267 12.10 -16.28 -5.32
CA GLU A 267 11.64 -15.07 -4.61
C GLU A 267 10.42 -14.46 -5.33
N VAL A 268 9.34 -14.18 -4.59
CA VAL A 268 8.17 -13.46 -5.14
C VAL A 268 8.62 -12.06 -5.58
N PRO A 269 8.41 -11.67 -6.86
CA PRO A 269 8.82 -10.37 -7.36
C PRO A 269 8.11 -9.25 -6.61
N ARG A 270 8.88 -8.32 -6.04
CA ARG A 270 8.32 -7.14 -5.36
C ARG A 270 7.80 -6.15 -6.41
N PRO A 271 6.54 -5.70 -6.33
CA PRO A 271 6.05 -4.66 -7.23
C PRO A 271 6.79 -3.34 -6.99
N ALA A 272 7.03 -2.55 -8.05
CA ALA A 272 7.74 -1.27 -7.90
C ALA A 272 6.87 -0.14 -7.32
N PHE A 273 5.55 -0.33 -7.26
CA PHE A 273 4.61 0.57 -6.57
C PHE A 273 4.62 0.38 -5.03
N ASP A 274 5.47 -0.51 -4.53
CA ASP A 274 5.71 -0.71 -3.10
C ASP A 274 6.63 0.39 -2.55
N SER A 275 6.03 1.55 -2.24
CA SER A 275 6.74 2.72 -1.69
C SER A 275 7.24 2.44 -0.27
N GLN A 276 8.51 2.74 -0.03
CA GLN A 276 9.12 2.68 1.30
C GLN A 276 8.56 3.79 2.18
N ILE A 277 8.40 5.01 1.65
CA ILE A 277 7.82 6.14 2.39
C ILE A 277 6.44 5.78 2.91
N LEU A 278 5.59 5.21 2.04
CA LEU A 278 4.24 4.79 2.43
C LEU A 278 4.25 3.56 3.35
N ALA A 279 5.25 2.69 3.25
CA ALA A 279 5.43 1.60 4.20
C ALA A 279 5.79 2.10 5.62
N LEU A 280 6.57 3.18 5.75
CA LEU A 280 6.83 3.81 7.06
C LEU A 280 5.53 4.33 7.69
N VAL A 281 4.71 4.98 6.87
CA VAL A 281 3.40 5.51 7.29
C VAL A 281 2.46 4.37 7.67
N ALA A 282 2.41 3.29 6.90
CA ALA A 282 1.52 2.16 7.18
C ALA A 282 1.98 1.28 8.37
N GLN A 283 3.28 1.27 8.72
CA GLN A 283 3.82 0.48 9.83
C GLN A 283 4.89 1.27 10.61
N PRO A 284 4.52 2.29 11.41
CA PRO A 284 5.51 3.07 12.16
C PRO A 284 6.31 2.24 13.16
N GLN A 285 5.71 1.18 13.72
CA GLN A 285 6.37 0.28 14.68
C GLN A 285 7.54 -0.50 14.06
N SER A 286 7.46 -0.83 12.77
CA SER A 286 8.52 -1.56 12.05
C SER A 286 9.79 -0.71 11.87
N VAL A 287 9.60 0.61 11.77
CA VAL A 287 10.68 1.60 11.65
C VAL A 287 11.34 1.85 12.98
N ALA A 288 10.56 1.97 14.06
CA ALA A 288 11.11 2.05 15.41
C ALA A 288 11.95 0.81 15.72
N LYS A 289 11.51 -0.38 15.27
CA LYS A 289 12.27 -1.62 15.40
C LYS A 289 13.50 -1.66 14.50
N SER A 290 13.44 -1.20 13.26
CA SER A 290 14.59 -1.19 12.34
C SER A 290 15.65 -0.16 12.76
N VAL A 291 15.24 1.06 13.13
CA VAL A 291 16.11 2.11 13.67
C VAL A 291 16.67 1.70 15.02
N GLY A 292 15.85 1.12 15.91
CA GLY A 292 16.32 0.57 17.19
C GLY A 292 17.32 -0.56 17.01
N SER A 293 17.08 -1.47 16.05
CA SER A 293 18.02 -2.55 15.72
C SER A 293 19.29 -2.04 15.05
N ALA A 294 19.21 -1.02 14.19
CA ALA A 294 20.35 -0.42 13.52
C ALA A 294 21.19 0.42 14.49
N LEU A 295 20.57 1.13 15.43
CA LEU A 295 21.26 1.77 16.54
C LEU A 295 21.89 0.73 17.47
N SER A 296 21.18 -0.33 17.81
CA SER A 296 21.74 -1.39 18.66
C SER A 296 22.91 -2.10 17.99
N TYR A 297 22.86 -2.25 16.66
CA TYR A 297 23.95 -2.78 15.84
C TYR A 297 25.13 -1.80 15.76
N GLN A 298 24.88 -0.50 15.60
CA GLN A 298 25.92 0.51 15.43
C GLN A 298 26.56 0.96 16.75
N PHE A 299 25.81 0.93 17.85
CA PHE A 299 26.23 1.41 19.17
C PHE A 299 26.44 0.28 20.18
N GLY A 300 26.06 -0.97 19.88
CA GLY A 300 26.32 -2.13 20.74
C GLY A 300 25.49 -2.18 22.03
N PHE A 301 24.52 -1.29 22.22
CA PHE A 301 23.59 -1.28 23.36
C PHE A 301 22.18 -1.61 22.88
N GLU A 302 21.49 -2.53 23.55
CA GLU A 302 20.08 -2.84 23.27
C GLU A 302 19.19 -1.63 23.62
N VAL A 303 18.86 -0.80 22.63
CA VAL A 303 17.92 0.31 22.84
C VAL A 303 16.52 -0.27 22.88
N GLY A 304 15.98 -0.47 24.08
CA GLY A 304 14.63 -1.02 24.28
C GLY A 304 13.54 -0.19 23.59
N GLU A 305 12.62 -0.88 22.92
CA GLU A 305 11.52 -0.32 22.11
C GLU A 305 10.76 0.83 22.81
N THR A 306 10.64 0.76 24.13
CA THR A 306 9.91 1.71 24.97
C THR A 306 10.51 3.12 24.99
N TRP A 307 11.83 3.29 24.87
CA TRP A 307 12.47 4.61 25.00
C TRP A 307 12.18 5.53 23.81
N PHE A 308 12.18 4.99 22.59
CA PHE A 308 11.83 5.77 21.39
C PHE A 308 10.37 6.23 21.41
N TYR A 309 9.44 5.35 21.84
CA TYR A 309 8.04 5.73 22.04
C TYR A 309 7.88 6.78 23.14
N GLN A 310 8.61 6.68 24.24
CA GLN A 310 8.58 7.71 25.29
C GLN A 310 9.13 9.04 24.80
N LEU A 311 10.18 9.05 23.99
CA LEU A 311 10.76 10.27 23.41
C LEU A 311 9.80 10.91 22.41
N LEU A 312 9.23 10.11 21.50
CA LEU A 312 8.28 10.60 20.49
C LEU A 312 6.97 11.04 21.14
N ALA A 313 6.45 10.28 22.10
CA ALA A 313 5.29 10.70 22.90
C ALA A 313 5.60 12.01 23.63
N LYS A 314 6.75 12.13 24.30
CA LYS A 314 7.13 13.37 25.00
C LYS A 314 7.26 14.56 24.05
N ALA A 315 7.82 14.36 22.85
CA ALA A 315 7.91 15.40 21.82
C ALA A 315 6.53 15.81 21.30
N VAL A 316 5.65 14.85 21.01
CA VAL A 316 4.28 15.09 20.55
C VAL A 316 3.45 15.77 21.65
N THR A 317 3.52 15.30 22.90
CA THR A 317 2.80 15.91 24.03
C THR A 317 3.31 17.33 24.29
N SER A 318 4.63 17.57 24.19
CA SER A 318 5.18 18.92 24.31
C SER A 318 4.70 19.84 23.19
N LEU A 319 4.46 19.31 21.99
CA LEU A 319 3.97 20.07 20.84
C LEU A 319 2.46 20.34 20.95
N VAL A 320 1.70 19.40 21.53
CA VAL A 320 0.27 19.55 21.85
C VAL A 320 0.03 20.52 23.02
N LEU A 321 0.96 20.60 23.98
CA LEU A 321 0.88 21.52 25.12
C LEU A 321 1.36 22.95 24.79
N LEU A 322 2.14 23.11 23.72
CA LEU A 322 2.59 24.43 23.21
C LEU A 322 1.66 25.00 22.13
N ALA A 323 0.69 24.21 21.64
CA ALA A 323 -0.38 24.62 20.74
C ALA A 323 -1.63 25.02 21.54
#